data_AF-A0A8C0HSC5-F1
#
_entry.id   AF-A0A8C0HSC5-F1
#
_cell.length_a   1.000
_cell.length_b   1.000
_cell.length_c   1.000
_cell.angle_alpha   90.00
_cell.angle_beta   90.00
_cell.angle_gamma   90.00
#
_symmetry.space_group_name_H-M   'P 1'
#
loop_
_entity.id
_entity.type
_entity.pdbx_description
1 polymer ?
#
loop_
_entity_poly.entity_id
_entity_poly.type
_entity_poly.pdbx_seq_one_letter_code
_entity_poly.pdbx_strand_id
1 'polypeptide(L)'
;MRCEWKKPVTMQTVRHSEHTLKTALISKNPALVSQYEKLDAGEKRLMDEAFRPDSNLFGPITLHSQSDWITSHPEAPQDFAEFFNDPYRKTPSPQKHSIYIQCIGSLGNTGSISEEYVKWFKGYCEAFFYGLTVKLLEPVPVSATRCSFRINDNTQNLQIHARQILKFLKKKKPEHAFCVVGIITIDLYPRDSRNFVSGQASLTDGVRIFSFARYGSDFYISHYEDKLKKLQKKSSRDYSVFDNYYVPEVTSVLLLQSCKTLTLEIGHIFGLQHCPWLACLMQGSNHLEEADQRPLDLCPICLCKL
;
A
#
# COMPACT_ATOMS: atom_id res chain seq x y z
N MET A 1 26.36 -34.62 10.95
CA MET A 1 25.63 -33.56 10.21
C MET A 1 26.36 -32.25 10.45
N ARG A 2 26.99 -31.67 9.41
CA ARG A 2 27.69 -30.39 9.53
C ARG A 2 26.65 -29.28 9.69
N CYS A 3 26.80 -28.46 10.73
CA CYS A 3 26.10 -27.18 10.83
C CYS A 3 26.52 -26.33 9.64
N GLU A 4 25.57 -26.01 8.76
CA GLU A 4 25.74 -24.95 7.77
C GLU A 4 25.81 -23.62 8.53
N TRP A 5 27.01 -23.05 8.57
CA TRP A 5 27.22 -21.68 8.99
C TRP A 5 26.46 -20.79 8.01
N LYS A 6 25.36 -20.18 8.45
CA LYS A 6 24.68 -19.11 7.69
C LYS A 6 25.75 -18.07 7.35
N LYS A 7 26.03 -17.91 6.05
CA LYS A 7 26.95 -16.87 5.57
C LYS A 7 26.50 -15.52 6.15
N PRO A 8 27.41 -14.67 6.65
CA PRO A 8 27.05 -13.33 7.09
C PRO A 8 26.41 -12.59 5.92
N VAL A 9 25.20 -12.09 6.15
CA VAL A 9 24.46 -11.30 5.18
C VAL A 9 25.18 -9.95 5.06
N THR A 10 25.89 -9.72 3.96
CA THR A 10 26.52 -8.43 3.69
C THR A 10 25.43 -7.43 3.34
N MET A 11 25.10 -6.54 4.28
CA MET A 11 24.23 -5.39 4.00
C MET A 11 24.88 -4.56 2.89
N GLN A 12 24.13 -4.33 1.82
CA GLN A 12 24.58 -3.51 0.70
C GLN A 12 23.81 -2.19 0.71
N THR A 13 24.40 -1.14 0.17
CA THR A 13 23.75 0.18 0.14
C THR A 13 23.69 0.65 -1.31
N VAL A 14 22.49 0.99 -1.80
CA VAL A 14 22.31 1.59 -3.12
C VAL A 14 22.51 3.09 -3.00
N ARG A 15 23.52 3.62 -3.70
CA ARG A 15 23.85 5.05 -3.75
C ARG A 15 23.82 5.53 -5.19
N HIS A 16 23.28 6.73 -5.37
CA HIS A 16 23.28 7.43 -6.65
C HIS A 16 24.18 8.65 -6.56
N SER A 17 24.75 9.08 -7.69
CA SER A 17 25.52 10.32 -7.73
C SER A 17 24.60 11.53 -7.52
N GLU A 18 25.15 12.62 -6.98
CA GLU A 18 24.41 13.88 -6.86
C GLU A 18 23.85 14.35 -8.22
N HIS A 19 24.62 14.20 -9.29
CA HIS A 19 24.18 14.53 -10.64
C HIS A 19 22.97 13.71 -11.10
N THR A 20 22.97 12.41 -10.77
CA THR A 20 21.85 11.49 -11.05
C THR A 20 20.61 11.93 -10.29
N LEU A 21 20.74 12.20 -8.98
CA LEU A 21 19.62 12.63 -8.14
C LEU A 21 19.07 13.99 -8.57
N LYS A 22 19.94 14.95 -8.93
CA LYS A 22 19.53 16.25 -9.47
C LYS A 22 18.74 16.10 -10.76
N THR A 23 19.22 15.23 -11.66
CA THR A 23 18.49 14.93 -12.89
C THR A 23 17.14 14.29 -12.60
N ALA A 24 17.07 13.37 -11.63
CA ALA A 24 15.84 12.67 -11.30
C ALA A 24 14.79 13.56 -10.61
N LEU A 25 15.23 14.50 -9.77
CA LEU A 25 14.38 15.42 -9.01
C LEU A 25 13.95 16.65 -9.82
N ILE A 26 14.91 17.34 -10.45
CA ILE A 26 14.68 18.66 -11.08
C ILE A 26 14.34 18.51 -12.57
N SER A 27 14.80 17.42 -13.21
CA SER A 27 14.78 17.23 -14.67
C SER A 27 15.74 18.14 -15.45
N LYS A 28 15.93 17.81 -16.73
CA LYS A 28 16.54 18.68 -17.75
C LYS A 28 15.49 19.45 -18.55
N ASN A 29 14.20 19.18 -18.32
CA ASN A 29 13.11 19.86 -19.00
C ASN A 29 12.95 21.29 -18.45
N PRO A 30 13.05 22.35 -19.28
CA PRO A 30 12.95 23.74 -18.83
C PRO A 30 11.66 24.07 -18.06
N ALA A 31 10.55 23.42 -18.41
CA ALA A 31 9.28 23.64 -17.72
C ALA A 31 9.29 23.09 -16.28
N LEU A 32 9.94 21.94 -16.07
CA LEU A 32 10.07 21.31 -14.75
C LEU A 32 11.11 22.02 -13.89
N VAL A 33 12.22 22.47 -14.49
CA VAL A 33 13.21 23.34 -13.84
C VAL A 33 12.53 24.62 -13.33
N SER A 34 11.72 25.27 -14.16
CA SER A 34 10.98 26.47 -13.75
C SER A 34 9.96 26.19 -12.63
N GLN A 35 9.37 24.99 -12.57
CA GLN A 35 8.52 24.60 -11.43
C GLN A 35 9.34 24.46 -10.15
N TYR A 36 10.50 23.81 -10.20
CA TYR A 36 11.41 23.69 -9.06
C TYR A 36 11.89 25.06 -8.55
N GLU A 37 12.22 25.97 -9.47
CA GLU A 37 12.66 27.33 -9.13
C GLU A 37 11.57 28.18 -8.47
N LYS A 38 10.29 27.82 -8.62
CA LYS A 38 9.17 28.51 -7.96
C LYS A 38 8.91 28.05 -6.52
N LEU A 39 9.48 26.92 -6.10
CA LEU A 39 9.39 26.45 -4.72
C LEU A 39 9.94 27.51 -3.76
N ASP A 40 9.32 27.61 -2.59
CA ASP A 40 9.80 28.53 -1.56
C ASP A 40 11.13 28.05 -0.94
N ALA A 41 11.74 28.90 -0.11
CA ALA A 41 13.06 28.61 0.46
C ALA A 41 13.06 27.40 1.42
N GLY A 42 11.95 27.11 2.09
CA GLY A 42 11.77 25.95 2.95
C GLY A 42 11.56 24.68 2.14
N GLU A 43 10.69 24.72 1.14
CA GLU A 43 10.45 23.60 0.21
C GLU A 43 11.74 23.20 -0.53
N LYS A 44 12.47 24.17 -1.09
CA LYS A 44 13.77 23.90 -1.74
C LYS A 44 14.77 23.27 -0.79
N ARG A 45 14.85 23.77 0.44
CA ARG A 45 15.74 23.20 1.46
C ARG A 45 15.40 21.75 1.75
N LEU A 46 14.11 21.40 1.85
CA LEU A 46 13.67 20.03 2.02
C LEU A 46 14.03 19.16 0.81
N MET A 47 13.86 19.68 -0.41
CA MET A 47 14.18 18.96 -1.64
C MET A 47 15.69 18.71 -1.79
N ASP A 48 16.51 19.71 -1.45
CA ASP A 48 17.97 19.64 -1.53
C ASP A 48 18.59 18.62 -0.56
N GLU A 49 17.85 18.16 0.46
CA GLU A 49 18.28 17.06 1.33
C GLU A 49 18.52 15.75 0.55
N ALA A 50 17.90 15.57 -0.62
CA ALA A 50 18.20 14.43 -1.51
C ALA A 50 19.67 14.40 -1.95
N PHE A 51 20.35 15.54 -1.98
CA PHE A 51 21.72 15.67 -2.49
C PHE A 51 22.77 15.55 -1.39
N ARG A 52 22.34 15.49 -0.12
CA ARG A 52 23.24 15.50 1.03
C ARG A 52 23.59 14.07 1.44
N PRO A 53 24.87 13.67 1.35
CA PRO A 53 25.28 12.30 1.68
C PRO A 53 25.14 11.94 3.16
N ASP A 54 24.99 12.96 4.02
CA ASP A 54 24.83 12.89 5.48
C ASP A 54 23.40 13.25 5.94
N SER A 55 22.41 13.33 5.03
CA SER A 55 21.04 13.61 5.42
C SER A 55 20.49 12.52 6.34
N ASN A 56 19.96 12.93 7.49
CA ASN A 56 19.21 12.06 8.38
C ASN A 56 17.74 11.90 7.95
N LEU A 57 17.29 12.69 6.97
CA LEU A 57 15.91 12.65 6.48
C LEU A 57 15.75 11.67 5.32
N PHE A 58 16.66 11.74 4.34
CA PHE A 58 16.58 10.93 3.13
C PHE A 58 17.91 10.24 2.87
N GLY A 59 18.07 9.07 3.46
CA GLY A 59 19.26 8.25 3.31
C GLY A 59 19.27 7.39 2.04
N PRO A 60 20.43 6.78 1.74
CA PRO A 60 20.51 5.75 0.70
C PRO A 60 19.72 4.50 1.08
N ILE A 61 19.40 3.67 0.09
CA ILE A 61 18.63 2.44 0.33
C ILE A 61 19.56 1.37 0.91
N THR A 62 19.13 0.74 2.00
CA THR A 62 19.82 -0.41 2.58
C THR A 62 19.17 -1.69 2.08
N LEU A 63 19.98 -2.55 1.46
CA LEU A 63 19.61 -3.90 1.04
C LEU A 63 20.04 -4.89 2.11
N HIS A 64 19.09 -5.66 2.58
CA HIS A 64 19.26 -6.71 3.57
C HIS A 64 19.43 -8.08 2.93
N SER A 65 19.00 -8.31 1.69
CA SER A 65 19.18 -9.61 1.04
C SER A 65 19.11 -9.54 -0.49
N GLN A 66 19.54 -10.62 -1.16
CA GLN A 66 19.34 -10.75 -2.62
C GLN A 66 17.87 -11.00 -2.99
N SER A 67 17.02 -11.34 -2.02
CA SER A 67 15.58 -11.46 -2.20
C SER A 67 14.83 -10.13 -2.03
N ASP A 68 15.52 -9.04 -1.69
CA ASP A 68 14.88 -7.71 -1.61
C ASP A 68 14.32 -7.33 -2.98
N TRP A 69 13.22 -6.57 -2.99
CA TRP A 69 12.46 -6.20 -4.17
C TRP A 69 13.35 -5.56 -5.24
N ILE A 70 14.16 -4.59 -4.87
CA ILE A 70 15.01 -3.84 -5.81
C ILE A 70 15.99 -4.75 -6.56
N THR A 71 16.50 -5.79 -5.90
CA THR A 71 17.43 -6.74 -6.52
C THR A 71 16.70 -7.82 -7.32
N SER A 72 15.58 -8.31 -6.80
CA SER A 72 14.83 -9.43 -7.39
C SER A 72 13.89 -9.02 -8.53
N HIS A 73 13.48 -7.75 -8.57
CA HIS A 73 12.55 -7.19 -9.54
C HIS A 73 13.15 -5.90 -10.13
N PRO A 74 14.11 -6.00 -11.07
CA PRO A 74 14.68 -4.82 -11.72
C PRO A 74 13.60 -4.08 -12.51
N GLU A 75 13.18 -2.93 -11.99
CA GLU A 75 12.22 -2.01 -12.60
C GLU A 75 12.96 -0.76 -13.11
N ALA A 76 12.50 -0.20 -14.23
CA ALA A 76 13.03 1.09 -14.68
C ALA A 76 12.70 2.17 -13.63
N PRO A 77 13.68 2.96 -13.18
CA PRO A 77 13.42 3.98 -12.18
C PRO A 77 12.56 5.08 -12.79
N GLN A 78 11.48 5.48 -12.11
CA GLN A 78 10.67 6.61 -12.55
C GLN A 78 11.25 7.91 -11.98
N ASP A 79 11.71 8.83 -12.83
CA ASP A 79 12.08 10.19 -12.45
C ASP A 79 10.89 11.17 -12.47
N PHE A 80 11.11 12.46 -12.12
CA PHE A 80 10.04 13.47 -12.16
C PHE A 80 9.52 13.73 -13.57
N ALA A 81 10.39 13.70 -14.57
CA ALA A 81 10.02 13.96 -15.96
C ALA A 81 9.17 12.84 -16.55
N GLU A 82 9.55 11.60 -16.31
CA GLU A 82 8.78 10.41 -16.71
C GLU A 82 7.42 10.40 -16.03
N PHE A 83 7.36 10.70 -14.73
CA PHE A 83 6.08 10.85 -14.03
C PHE A 83 5.23 11.96 -14.66
N PHE A 84 5.80 13.13 -14.90
CA PHE A 84 5.05 14.28 -15.44
C PHE A 84 4.51 14.04 -16.86
N ASN A 85 5.26 13.32 -17.68
CA ASN A 85 4.90 13.00 -19.06
C ASN A 85 4.02 11.76 -19.19
N ASP A 86 3.79 10.99 -18.12
CA ASP A 86 2.93 9.82 -18.15
C ASP A 86 1.46 10.24 -18.40
N PRO A 87 0.84 9.86 -19.53
CA PRO A 87 -0.55 10.22 -19.83
C PRO A 87 -1.56 9.52 -18.91
N TYR A 88 -1.13 8.49 -18.18
CA TYR A 88 -1.96 7.75 -17.23
C TYR A 88 -1.87 8.28 -15.80
N ARG A 89 -0.97 9.25 -15.51
CA ARG A 89 -0.89 9.88 -14.19
C ARG A 89 -2.22 10.52 -13.80
N LYS A 90 -2.55 10.46 -12.52
CA LYS A 90 -3.79 11.04 -12.00
C LYS A 90 -3.45 12.18 -11.07
N THR A 91 -3.91 13.37 -11.44
CA THR A 91 -3.82 14.55 -10.58
C THR A 91 -5.21 14.87 -10.04
N PRO A 92 -5.35 15.13 -8.72
CA PRO A 92 -6.59 15.65 -8.17
C PRO A 92 -7.03 16.92 -8.89
N SER A 93 -8.33 17.10 -9.04
CA SER A 93 -8.91 18.32 -9.61
C SER A 93 -9.87 18.96 -8.61
N PRO A 94 -10.25 20.23 -8.78
CA PRO A 94 -11.27 20.85 -7.92
C PRO A 94 -12.57 20.02 -7.82
N GLN A 95 -12.93 19.26 -8.86
CA GLN A 95 -14.10 18.38 -8.87
C GLN A 95 -13.83 16.98 -8.27
N LYS A 96 -12.56 16.52 -8.29
CA LYS A 96 -12.12 15.20 -7.83
C LYS A 96 -10.92 15.32 -6.90
N HIS A 97 -11.18 15.77 -5.67
CA HIS A 97 -10.16 16.03 -4.63
C HIS A 97 -10.43 15.27 -3.32
N SER A 98 -11.38 14.33 -3.33
CA SER A 98 -11.71 13.53 -2.14
C SER A 98 -11.19 12.10 -2.26
N ILE A 99 -10.49 11.62 -1.24
CA ILE A 99 -10.13 10.21 -1.03
C ILE A 99 -11.22 9.59 -0.16
N TYR A 100 -11.80 8.48 -0.61
CA TYR A 100 -12.78 7.73 0.17
C TYR A 100 -12.20 6.42 0.69
N ILE A 101 -12.41 6.13 1.96
CA ILE A 101 -12.04 4.86 2.58
C ILE A 101 -13.32 4.04 2.79
N GLN A 102 -13.34 2.82 2.25
CA GLN A 102 -14.45 1.87 2.38
C GLN A 102 -14.01 0.65 3.20
N CYS A 103 -14.47 0.55 4.44
CA CYS A 103 -14.30 -0.67 5.22
C CYS A 103 -15.26 -1.76 4.71
N ILE A 104 -14.74 -2.97 4.50
CA ILE A 104 -15.51 -4.16 4.14
C ILE A 104 -15.31 -5.22 5.23
N GLY A 105 -16.40 -5.61 5.89
CA GLY A 105 -16.36 -6.43 7.09
C GLY A 105 -15.91 -5.65 8.34
N SER A 106 -15.60 -6.39 9.39
CA SER A 106 -15.08 -5.88 10.67
C SER A 106 -13.60 -5.53 10.59
N LEU A 107 -13.22 -4.40 11.17
CA LEU A 107 -11.85 -3.89 11.21
C LEU A 107 -11.41 -3.72 12.67
N GLY A 108 -10.99 -4.81 13.29
CA GLY A 108 -10.66 -4.89 14.71
C GLY A 108 -11.52 -5.91 15.46
N ASN A 109 -11.09 -6.25 16.68
CA ASN A 109 -11.69 -7.28 17.50
C ASN A 109 -12.87 -6.78 18.38
N THR A 110 -12.97 -5.48 18.62
CA THR A 110 -14.05 -4.84 19.41
C THR A 110 -14.53 -3.55 18.76
N GLY A 111 -15.79 -3.15 19.05
CA GLY A 111 -16.44 -2.01 18.40
C GLY A 111 -15.70 -0.68 18.60
N SER A 112 -15.33 -0.33 19.84
CA SER A 112 -14.65 0.95 20.15
C SER A 112 -13.25 1.04 19.54
N ILE A 113 -12.47 -0.04 19.60
CA ILE A 113 -11.12 -0.07 19.03
C ILE A 113 -11.17 0.05 17.50
N SER A 114 -12.19 -0.55 16.87
CA SER A 114 -12.39 -0.46 15.43
C SER A 114 -12.65 0.99 14.98
N GLU A 115 -13.48 1.73 15.74
CA GLU A 115 -13.80 3.13 15.43
C GLU A 115 -12.58 4.05 15.59
N GLU A 116 -11.80 3.89 16.68
CA GLU A 116 -10.57 4.66 16.88
C GLU A 116 -9.54 4.40 15.79
N TYR A 117 -9.35 3.13 15.43
CA TYR A 117 -8.45 2.71 14.37
C TYR A 117 -8.78 3.39 13.04
N VAL A 118 -10.05 3.36 12.63
CA VAL A 118 -10.52 4.00 11.39
C VAL A 118 -10.31 5.53 11.45
N LYS A 119 -10.52 6.14 12.62
CA LYS A 119 -10.32 7.58 12.81
C LYS A 119 -8.85 7.97 12.67
N TRP A 120 -7.93 7.23 13.26
CA TRP A 120 -6.48 7.45 13.07
C TRP A 120 -6.08 7.27 11.61
N PHE A 121 -6.63 6.25 10.95
CA PHE A 121 -6.46 6.01 9.53
C PHE A 121 -6.83 7.20 8.65
N LYS A 122 -8.04 7.74 8.87
CA LYS A 122 -8.51 8.94 8.19
C LYS A 122 -7.57 10.11 8.44
N GLY A 123 -7.24 10.38 9.70
CA GLY A 123 -6.39 11.51 10.09
C GLY A 123 -4.99 11.44 9.50
N TYR A 124 -4.36 10.27 9.55
CA TYR A 124 -3.05 10.06 8.93
C TYR A 124 -3.08 10.27 7.42
N CYS A 125 -4.07 9.68 6.73
CA CYS A 125 -4.22 9.82 5.28
C CYS A 125 -4.42 11.28 4.85
N GLU A 126 -5.23 12.02 5.62
CA GLU A 126 -5.51 13.44 5.36
C GLU A 126 -4.31 14.34 5.63
N ALA A 127 -3.51 14.02 6.65
CA ALA A 127 -2.25 14.71 6.91
C ALA A 127 -1.19 14.40 5.84
N PHE A 128 -1.13 13.16 5.36
CA PHE A 128 -0.14 12.72 4.37
C PHE A 128 -0.41 13.32 2.99
N PHE A 129 -1.66 13.29 2.52
CA PHE A 129 -2.07 13.89 1.24
C PHE A 129 -2.65 15.28 1.47
N TYR A 130 -1.79 16.20 1.92
CA TYR A 130 -2.17 17.56 2.24
C TYR A 130 -2.94 18.23 1.09
N GLY A 131 -4.03 18.93 1.43
CA GLY A 131 -4.93 19.57 0.46
C GLY A 131 -6.03 18.66 -0.09
N LEU A 132 -5.97 17.35 0.13
CA LEU A 132 -7.09 16.45 -0.18
C LEU A 132 -7.99 16.22 1.03
N THR A 133 -9.28 16.02 0.77
CA THR A 133 -10.24 15.65 1.82
C THR A 133 -10.34 14.15 1.91
N VAL A 134 -10.25 13.60 3.13
CA VAL A 134 -10.46 12.16 3.36
C VAL A 134 -11.83 11.93 3.97
N LYS A 135 -12.61 11.02 3.38
CA LYS A 135 -13.96 10.67 3.85
C LYS A 135 -14.08 9.17 4.10
N LEU A 136 -14.76 8.83 5.18
CA LEU A 136 -15.11 7.45 5.49
C LEU A 136 -16.48 7.15 4.88
N LEU A 137 -16.60 6.01 4.20
CA LEU A 137 -17.89 5.47 3.77
C LEU A 137 -18.44 4.53 4.84
N GLU A 138 -19.77 4.40 4.87
CA GLU A 138 -20.44 3.44 5.75
C GLU A 138 -19.86 2.03 5.57
N PRO A 139 -19.47 1.33 6.66
CA PRO A 139 -18.95 -0.03 6.58
C PRO A 139 -19.91 -0.95 5.83
N VAL A 140 -19.34 -1.80 4.96
CA VAL A 140 -20.11 -2.75 4.14
C VAL A 140 -19.89 -4.16 4.68
N PRO A 141 -20.95 -4.92 5.02
CA PRO A 141 -20.78 -6.32 5.39
C PRO A 141 -20.29 -7.14 4.18
N VAL A 142 -19.47 -8.16 4.44
CA VAL A 142 -18.86 -8.99 3.38
C VAL A 142 -19.91 -9.57 2.43
N SER A 143 -21.07 -9.99 2.96
CA SER A 143 -22.20 -10.53 2.19
C SER A 143 -22.77 -9.56 1.15
N ALA A 144 -22.75 -8.26 1.43
CA ALA A 144 -23.24 -7.25 0.50
C ALA A 144 -22.33 -7.08 -0.73
N THR A 145 -21.08 -7.54 -0.66
CA THR A 145 -20.16 -7.51 -1.82
C THR A 145 -20.55 -8.53 -2.89
N ARG A 146 -21.19 -9.64 -2.49
CA ARG A 146 -21.52 -10.80 -3.34
C ARG A 146 -20.32 -11.35 -4.13
N CYS A 147 -19.10 -11.15 -3.63
CA CYS A 147 -17.86 -11.60 -4.25
C CYS A 147 -17.59 -13.09 -3.97
N SER A 148 -17.13 -13.81 -4.99
CA SER A 148 -16.60 -15.16 -4.83
C SER A 148 -15.55 -15.22 -3.73
N PHE A 149 -15.62 -16.28 -2.93
CA PHE A 149 -14.66 -16.57 -1.88
C PHE A 149 -14.27 -18.04 -1.94
N ARG A 150 -13.15 -18.37 -1.31
CA ARG A 150 -12.64 -19.74 -1.17
C ARG A 150 -11.99 -19.93 0.18
N ILE A 151 -11.70 -21.17 0.52
CA ILE A 151 -10.76 -21.51 1.58
C ILE A 151 -9.41 -21.77 0.91
N ASN A 152 -8.35 -21.24 1.48
CA ASN A 152 -7.00 -21.49 0.99
C ASN A 152 -6.48 -22.83 1.51
N ASP A 153 -6.05 -23.73 0.62
CA ASP A 153 -5.62 -25.08 1.03
C ASP A 153 -4.36 -25.09 1.92
N ASN A 154 -3.50 -24.07 1.81
CA ASN A 154 -2.26 -24.02 2.58
C ASN A 154 -2.45 -23.40 3.96
N THR A 155 -3.25 -22.34 4.05
CA THR A 155 -3.43 -21.55 5.29
C THR A 155 -4.75 -21.86 6.00
N GLN A 156 -5.67 -22.56 5.35
CA GLN A 156 -7.01 -22.86 5.84
C GLN A 156 -7.86 -21.61 6.18
N ASN A 157 -7.41 -20.43 5.74
CA ASN A 157 -8.10 -19.16 5.90
C ASN A 157 -9.06 -18.87 4.74
N LEU A 158 -10.09 -18.08 5.03
CA LEU A 158 -10.99 -17.56 4.00
C LEU A 158 -10.29 -16.52 3.14
N GLN A 159 -10.51 -16.61 1.83
CA GLN A 159 -10.04 -15.62 0.87
C GLN A 159 -11.18 -15.09 0.02
N ILE A 160 -11.19 -13.80 -0.27
CA ILE A 160 -12.17 -13.17 -1.17
C ILE A 160 -11.50 -12.72 -2.46
N HIS A 161 -12.23 -12.81 -3.56
CA HIS A 161 -11.73 -12.47 -4.89
C HIS A 161 -11.52 -10.95 -5.05
N ALA A 162 -10.26 -10.51 -5.06
CA ALA A 162 -9.88 -9.09 -5.08
C ALA A 162 -10.47 -8.32 -6.29
N ARG A 163 -10.40 -8.89 -7.50
CA ARG A 163 -10.97 -8.24 -8.71
C ARG A 163 -12.48 -8.01 -8.63
N GLN A 164 -13.23 -8.88 -7.96
CA GLN A 164 -14.67 -8.70 -7.83
C GLN A 164 -14.97 -7.58 -6.82
N ILE A 165 -14.18 -7.47 -5.75
CA ILE A 165 -14.24 -6.33 -4.83
C ILE A 165 -13.95 -5.02 -5.57
N LEU A 166 -12.94 -4.97 -6.44
CA LEU A 166 -12.66 -3.77 -7.25
C LEU A 166 -13.85 -3.35 -8.12
N LYS A 167 -14.54 -4.31 -8.74
CA LYS A 167 -15.78 -4.03 -9.50
C LYS A 167 -16.89 -3.48 -8.59
N PHE A 168 -17.02 -4.02 -7.38
CA PHE A 168 -17.96 -3.51 -6.37
C PHE A 168 -17.63 -2.07 -5.96
N LEU A 169 -16.37 -1.78 -5.63
CA LEU A 169 -15.92 -0.43 -5.25
C LEU A 169 -16.12 0.56 -6.39
N LYS A 170 -15.80 0.18 -7.63
CA LYS A 170 -16.04 1.01 -8.82
C LYS A 170 -17.51 1.39 -8.94
N LYS A 171 -18.43 0.44 -8.76
CA LYS A 171 -19.87 0.68 -8.85
C LYS A 171 -20.37 1.64 -7.75
N LYS A 172 -19.73 1.65 -6.58
CA LYS A 172 -20.06 2.52 -5.45
C LYS A 172 -19.25 3.81 -5.38
N LYS A 173 -18.32 4.04 -6.32
CA LYS A 173 -17.42 5.19 -6.28
C LYS A 173 -18.21 6.50 -6.41
N PRO A 174 -18.11 7.42 -5.43
CA PRO A 174 -18.73 8.74 -5.53
C PRO A 174 -18.17 9.52 -6.72
N GLU A 175 -18.99 10.38 -7.34
CA GLU A 175 -18.60 11.14 -8.53
C GLU A 175 -17.41 12.08 -8.28
N HIS A 176 -17.39 12.73 -7.11
CA HIS A 176 -16.32 13.63 -6.66
C HIS A 176 -15.10 12.92 -6.08
N ALA A 177 -15.06 11.59 -6.11
CA ALA A 177 -13.93 10.83 -5.60
C ALA A 177 -12.75 10.92 -6.57
N PHE A 178 -11.62 11.42 -6.05
CA PHE A 178 -10.32 11.15 -6.67
C PHE A 178 -10.10 9.64 -6.73
N CYS A 179 -10.18 8.99 -5.56
CA CYS A 179 -10.09 7.55 -5.44
C CYS A 179 -10.97 6.97 -4.33
N VAL A 180 -11.19 5.66 -4.40
CA VAL A 180 -11.79 4.85 -3.32
C VAL A 180 -10.81 3.75 -2.96
N VAL A 181 -10.47 3.68 -1.68
CA VAL A 181 -9.61 2.65 -1.13
C VAL A 181 -10.44 1.78 -0.20
N GLY A 182 -10.62 0.53 -0.60
CA GLY A 182 -11.23 -0.50 0.20
C GLY A 182 -10.21 -1.09 1.18
N ILE A 183 -10.68 -1.36 2.40
CA ILE A 183 -9.93 -2.03 3.46
C ILE A 183 -10.70 -3.27 3.89
N ILE A 184 -9.99 -4.39 4.02
CA ILE A 184 -10.56 -5.65 4.49
C ILE A 184 -9.57 -6.39 5.40
N THR A 185 -10.07 -7.21 6.32
CA THR A 185 -9.26 -8.03 7.24
C THR A 185 -9.27 -9.51 6.87
N ILE A 186 -9.87 -9.84 5.72
CA ILE A 186 -9.94 -11.17 5.14
C ILE A 186 -8.94 -11.25 4.00
N ASP A 187 -8.26 -12.38 3.88
CA ASP A 187 -7.23 -12.57 2.87
C ASP A 187 -7.78 -12.45 1.45
N LEU A 188 -6.94 -12.08 0.50
CA LEU A 188 -7.36 -11.79 -0.87
C LEU A 188 -6.67 -12.72 -1.85
N TYR A 189 -7.39 -13.09 -2.90
CA TYR A 189 -6.81 -13.80 -4.05
C TYR A 189 -7.17 -13.11 -5.37
N PRO A 190 -6.24 -13.06 -6.34
CA PRO A 190 -6.45 -12.28 -7.56
C PRO A 190 -7.11 -13.09 -8.70
N ARG A 191 -6.94 -14.42 -8.69
CA ARG A 191 -7.47 -15.42 -9.63
C ARG A 191 -7.25 -16.82 -9.06
N ASP A 192 -7.98 -17.82 -9.55
CA ASP A 192 -7.97 -19.17 -8.98
C ASP A 192 -6.58 -19.82 -8.94
N SER A 193 -5.73 -19.55 -9.94
CA SER A 193 -4.38 -20.10 -10.07
C SER A 193 -3.29 -19.42 -9.22
N ARG A 194 -3.60 -18.36 -8.46
CA ARG A 194 -2.64 -17.67 -7.59
C ARG A 194 -3.02 -17.83 -6.13
N ASN A 195 -2.02 -17.98 -5.26
CA ASN A 195 -2.24 -18.23 -3.84
C ASN A 195 -2.90 -17.06 -3.11
N PHE A 196 -2.32 -15.86 -3.17
CA PHE A 196 -2.88 -14.66 -2.53
C PHE A 196 -2.35 -13.38 -3.16
N VAL A 197 -2.90 -12.23 -2.75
CA VAL A 197 -2.34 -10.89 -2.92
C VAL A 197 -2.62 -10.07 -1.67
N SER A 198 -1.70 -9.21 -1.24
CA SER A 198 -1.95 -8.29 -0.13
C SER A 198 -2.86 -7.12 -0.53
N GLY A 199 -2.93 -6.82 -1.83
CA GLY A 199 -3.81 -5.80 -2.39
C GLY A 199 -3.88 -5.87 -3.90
N GLN A 200 -4.83 -5.14 -4.48
CA GLN A 200 -4.98 -5.01 -5.91
C GLN A 200 -5.63 -3.66 -6.24
N ALA A 201 -5.26 -3.07 -7.38
CA ALA A 201 -5.80 -1.79 -7.85
C ALA A 201 -6.38 -1.88 -9.26
N SER A 202 -7.33 -0.97 -9.55
CA SER A 202 -7.67 -0.51 -10.89
C SER A 202 -7.34 0.99 -10.95
N LEU A 203 -6.15 1.33 -11.46
CA LEU A 203 -5.64 2.71 -11.48
C LEU A 203 -6.49 3.61 -12.39
N THR A 204 -6.97 3.08 -13.52
CA THR A 204 -7.85 3.79 -14.45
C THR A 204 -9.18 4.19 -13.82
N ASP A 205 -9.75 3.29 -13.01
CA ASP A 205 -10.99 3.53 -12.28
C ASP A 205 -10.77 4.29 -10.97
N GLY A 206 -9.51 4.45 -10.53
CA GLY A 206 -9.14 5.03 -9.25
C GLY A 206 -9.79 4.30 -8.07
N VAL A 207 -9.75 2.97 -8.10
CA VAL A 207 -10.21 2.12 -6.99
C VAL A 207 -9.14 1.11 -6.61
N ARG A 208 -9.02 0.83 -5.31
CA ARG A 208 -8.02 -0.09 -4.78
C ARG A 208 -8.60 -0.88 -3.61
N ILE A 209 -8.11 -2.08 -3.37
CA ILE A 209 -8.41 -2.91 -2.20
C ILE A 209 -7.11 -3.45 -1.64
N PHE A 210 -6.92 -3.39 -0.33
CA PHE A 210 -5.86 -4.11 0.36
C PHE A 210 -6.40 -4.82 1.59
N SER A 211 -5.68 -5.86 2.00
CA SER A 211 -6.03 -6.71 3.12
C SER A 211 -4.98 -6.68 4.22
N PHE A 212 -5.47 -6.59 5.46
CA PHE A 212 -4.64 -6.72 6.66
C PHE A 212 -4.61 -8.12 7.26
N ALA A 213 -5.23 -9.11 6.61
CA ALA A 213 -5.33 -10.47 7.15
C ALA A 213 -3.97 -11.05 7.57
N ARG A 214 -2.94 -10.83 6.74
CA ARG A 214 -1.60 -11.41 6.88
C ARG A 214 -0.67 -10.66 7.84
N TYR A 215 -1.13 -9.57 8.46
CA TYR A 215 -0.35 -8.76 9.39
C TYR A 215 -0.51 -9.20 10.85
N GLY A 216 -1.56 -9.98 11.16
CA GLY A 216 -1.75 -10.53 12.50
C GLY A 216 -0.79 -11.70 12.77
N SER A 217 -0.21 -11.74 13.97
CA SER A 217 0.69 -12.81 14.43
C SER A 217 0.09 -14.20 14.25
N ASP A 218 -1.24 -14.30 14.41
CA ASP A 218 -1.95 -15.56 14.47
C ASP A 218 -2.43 -16.01 13.09
N PHE A 219 -2.13 -15.28 12.00
CA PHE A 219 -2.64 -15.62 10.68
C PHE A 219 -2.35 -17.06 10.24
N TYR A 220 -1.18 -17.60 10.60
CA TYR A 220 -0.78 -18.98 10.28
C TYR A 220 -1.18 -20.00 11.35
N ILE A 221 -1.82 -19.56 12.43
CA ILE A 221 -2.45 -20.44 13.40
C ILE A 221 -3.78 -20.89 12.80
N SER A 222 -4.05 -22.19 12.89
CA SER A 222 -5.22 -22.80 12.30
C SER A 222 -6.49 -22.40 13.06
N HIS A 223 -7.06 -21.24 12.72
CA HIS A 223 -8.26 -20.73 13.39
C HIS A 223 -9.55 -21.48 13.02
N TYR A 224 -9.53 -22.27 11.94
CA TYR A 224 -10.74 -22.85 11.35
C TYR A 224 -10.73 -24.37 11.20
N GLU A 225 -9.69 -25.07 11.67
CA GLU A 225 -9.54 -26.52 11.50
C GLU A 225 -10.82 -27.32 11.81
N ASP A 226 -11.54 -26.94 12.88
CA ASP A 226 -12.80 -27.58 13.27
C ASP A 226 -14.05 -27.04 12.55
N LYS A 227 -14.07 -25.77 12.12
CA LYS A 227 -15.19 -25.17 11.36
C LYS A 227 -15.22 -25.67 9.90
N LEU A 228 -14.06 -25.98 9.33
CA LEU A 228 -13.88 -26.41 7.94
C LEU A 228 -14.55 -27.74 7.63
N LYS A 229 -14.55 -28.69 8.57
CA LYS A 229 -15.27 -29.97 8.45
C LYS A 229 -16.78 -29.80 8.27
N LYS A 230 -17.38 -28.71 8.78
CA LYS A 230 -18.80 -28.36 8.59
C LYS A 230 -19.05 -27.52 7.34
N LEU A 231 -18.05 -26.79 6.84
CA LEU A 231 -18.14 -25.86 5.72
C LEU A 231 -17.96 -26.48 4.34
N GLN A 232 -17.23 -27.60 4.23
CA GLN A 232 -17.09 -28.34 2.97
C GLN A 232 -18.42 -28.87 2.38
N LYS A 233 -19.55 -28.72 3.10
CA LYS A 233 -20.91 -29.05 2.64
C LYS A 233 -21.76 -27.82 2.21
N LYS A 234 -21.23 -26.59 2.29
CA LYS A 234 -21.99 -25.36 2.02
C LYS A 234 -21.70 -24.80 0.62
N SER A 235 -22.72 -24.22 0.00
CA SER A 235 -22.65 -23.58 -1.32
C SER A 235 -21.69 -22.36 -1.31
N SER A 236 -21.03 -22.09 -2.44
CA SER A 236 -20.19 -20.89 -2.67
C SER A 236 -20.92 -19.54 -2.55
N ARG A 237 -22.21 -19.55 -2.20
CA ARG A 237 -23.06 -18.37 -1.97
C ARG A 237 -23.49 -18.21 -0.51
N ASP A 238 -23.11 -19.11 0.39
CA ASP A 238 -23.45 -19.01 1.81
C ASP A 238 -22.43 -18.14 2.56
N TYR A 239 -22.79 -16.88 2.79
CA TYR A 239 -21.93 -15.92 3.51
C TYR A 239 -21.95 -16.09 5.02
N SER A 240 -22.72 -17.03 5.58
CA SER A 240 -22.67 -17.32 7.02
C SER A 240 -21.28 -17.80 7.47
N VAL A 241 -20.41 -18.17 6.52
CA VAL A 241 -19.00 -18.49 6.77
C VAL A 241 -18.23 -17.30 7.36
N PHE A 242 -18.71 -16.07 7.13
CA PHE A 242 -18.11 -14.83 7.63
C PHE A 242 -18.74 -14.32 8.93
N ASP A 243 -19.62 -15.08 9.61
CA ASP A 243 -20.23 -14.58 10.85
C ASP A 243 -19.22 -14.51 12.01
N ASN A 244 -18.10 -15.22 11.92
CA ASN A 244 -17.07 -15.30 12.95
C ASN A 244 -15.69 -15.55 12.33
N TYR A 245 -15.33 -14.76 11.33
CA TYR A 245 -14.01 -14.86 10.73
C TYR A 245 -12.96 -14.17 11.62
N TYR A 246 -11.72 -14.66 11.58
CA TYR A 246 -10.56 -14.09 12.24
C TYR A 246 -10.34 -12.64 11.82
N VAL A 247 -10.25 -11.77 12.82
CA VAL A 247 -9.89 -10.37 12.64
C VAL A 247 -8.60 -10.13 13.43
N PRO A 248 -7.54 -9.60 12.80
CA PRO A 248 -6.30 -9.33 13.51
C PRO A 248 -6.53 -8.30 14.62
N GLU A 249 -5.85 -8.48 15.74
CA GLU A 249 -5.86 -7.51 16.83
C GLU A 249 -5.24 -6.17 16.37
N VAL A 250 -5.88 -5.08 16.77
CA VAL A 250 -5.37 -3.74 16.49
C VAL A 250 -4.22 -3.43 17.44
N THR A 251 -3.00 -3.44 16.91
CA THR A 251 -1.78 -3.06 17.61
C THR A 251 -1.19 -1.79 17.01
N SER A 252 -0.25 -1.14 17.72
CA SER A 252 0.50 0.00 17.18
C SER A 252 1.32 -0.38 15.94
N VAL A 253 1.84 -1.61 15.90
CA VAL A 253 2.56 -2.17 14.75
C VAL A 253 1.62 -2.33 13.56
N LEU A 254 0.43 -2.92 13.77
CA LEU A 254 -0.57 -3.04 12.71
C LEU A 254 -0.97 -1.67 12.20
N LEU A 255 -1.23 -0.70 13.08
CA LEU A 255 -1.57 0.67 12.68
C LEU A 255 -0.47 1.29 11.80
N LEU A 256 0.79 1.16 12.19
CA LEU A 256 1.93 1.69 11.42
C LEU A 256 2.02 1.05 10.02
N GLN A 257 2.00 -0.27 9.97
CA GLN A 257 2.02 -1.06 8.73
C GLN A 257 0.87 -0.69 7.80
N SER A 258 -0.28 -0.49 8.41
CA SER A 258 -1.52 -0.20 7.72
C SER A 258 -1.49 1.22 7.16
N CYS A 259 -0.97 2.20 7.91
CA CYS A 259 -0.73 3.56 7.43
C CYS A 259 0.25 3.59 6.25
N LYS A 260 1.40 2.91 6.35
CA LYS A 260 2.37 2.76 5.25
C LYS A 260 1.72 2.19 4.01
N THR A 261 0.98 1.09 4.18
CA THR A 261 0.29 0.43 3.08
C THR A 261 -0.71 1.39 2.45
N LEU A 262 -1.59 2.03 3.23
CA LEU A 262 -2.59 2.96 2.70
C LEU A 262 -1.97 4.04 1.81
N THR A 263 -0.93 4.72 2.29
CA THR A 263 -0.31 5.84 1.57
C THR A 263 0.50 5.38 0.36
N LEU A 264 1.20 4.25 0.43
CA LEU A 264 1.86 3.64 -0.73
C LEU A 264 0.85 3.29 -1.83
N GLU A 265 -0.23 2.65 -1.42
CA GLU A 265 -1.26 2.14 -2.32
C GLU A 265 -2.02 3.29 -3.01
N ILE A 266 -2.24 4.41 -2.30
CA ILE A 266 -2.77 5.66 -2.88
C ILE A 266 -1.72 6.33 -3.78
N GLY A 267 -0.43 6.33 -3.41
CA GLY A 267 0.64 6.90 -4.23
C GLY A 267 0.66 6.32 -5.65
N HIS A 268 0.49 5.01 -5.79
CA HIS A 268 0.31 4.37 -7.09
C HIS A 268 -0.93 4.86 -7.87
N ILE A 269 -2.00 5.31 -7.20
CA ILE A 269 -3.18 5.89 -7.86
C ILE A 269 -2.82 7.24 -8.49
N PHE A 270 -1.96 8.03 -7.86
CA PHE A 270 -1.39 9.24 -8.48
C PHE A 270 -0.53 8.93 -9.72
N GLY A 271 0.01 7.70 -9.80
CA GLY A 271 0.93 7.27 -10.85
C GLY A 271 2.38 7.10 -10.38
N LEU A 272 2.62 7.17 -9.06
CA LEU A 272 3.94 6.86 -8.51
C LEU A 272 4.27 5.38 -8.74
N GLN A 273 5.42 5.11 -9.34
CA GLN A 273 5.99 3.77 -9.41
C GLN A 273 6.83 3.46 -8.17
N HIS A 274 7.34 2.23 -8.07
CA HIS A 274 8.27 1.91 -7.01
C HIS A 274 9.52 2.79 -7.10
N CYS A 275 10.03 3.22 -5.96
CA CYS A 275 11.13 4.17 -5.88
C CYS A 275 12.46 3.47 -5.58
N PRO A 276 13.44 3.49 -6.51
CA PRO A 276 14.78 2.96 -6.27
C PRO A 276 15.84 4.05 -5.99
N TRP A 277 15.42 5.30 -5.79
CA TRP A 277 16.34 6.45 -5.69
C TRP A 277 16.93 6.65 -4.29
N LEU A 278 16.09 6.67 -3.26
CA LEU A 278 16.43 6.94 -1.87
C LEU A 278 15.51 6.11 -0.97
N ALA A 279 15.83 6.00 0.32
CA ALA A 279 14.90 5.46 1.30
C ALA A 279 13.55 6.20 1.19
N CYS A 280 12.49 5.47 0.88
CA CYS A 280 11.21 6.03 0.48
C CYS A 280 10.09 5.05 0.78
N LEU A 281 8.94 5.58 1.22
CA LEU A 281 7.72 4.80 1.37
C LEU A 281 7.38 4.01 0.10
N MET A 282 7.58 4.60 -1.08
CA MET A 282 7.25 3.96 -2.37
C MET A 282 8.22 2.85 -2.79
N GLN A 283 9.14 2.39 -1.95
CA GLN A 283 9.94 1.19 -2.28
C GLN A 283 9.03 -0.04 -2.37
N GLY A 284 9.27 -0.89 -3.38
CA GLY A 284 8.60 -2.19 -3.47
C GLY A 284 9.04 -3.13 -2.33
N SER A 285 8.27 -4.20 -2.10
CA SER A 285 8.55 -5.17 -1.04
C SER A 285 8.02 -6.55 -1.41
N ASN A 286 8.82 -7.60 -1.19
CA ASN A 286 8.43 -8.99 -1.38
C ASN A 286 7.74 -9.60 -0.16
N HIS A 287 8.08 -9.13 1.04
CA HIS A 287 7.59 -9.67 2.30
C HIS A 287 7.45 -8.57 3.36
N LEU A 288 6.83 -8.92 4.51
CA LEU A 288 6.43 -7.96 5.53
C LEU A 288 7.63 -7.30 6.22
N GLU A 289 8.70 -8.05 6.45
CA GLU A 289 9.91 -7.53 7.11
C GLU A 289 10.59 -6.45 6.25
N GLU A 290 10.66 -6.66 4.93
CA GLU A 290 11.15 -5.64 3.99
C GLU A 290 10.21 -4.43 3.97
N ALA A 291 8.89 -4.67 3.98
CA ALA A 291 7.89 -3.62 4.03
C ALA A 291 8.01 -2.74 5.29
N ASP A 292 8.35 -3.35 6.43
CA ASP A 292 8.50 -2.70 7.73
C ASP A 292 9.74 -1.80 7.81
N GLN A 293 10.82 -2.17 7.11
CA GLN A 293 12.07 -1.41 7.06
C GLN A 293 11.98 -0.10 6.28
N ARG A 294 10.98 0.04 5.40
CA ARG A 294 10.74 1.28 4.64
C ARG A 294 10.38 2.45 5.56
N PRO A 295 10.78 3.69 5.24
CA PRO A 295 10.33 4.86 6.01
C PRO A 295 8.83 5.12 5.81
N LEU A 296 8.27 6.02 6.63
CA LEU A 296 6.90 6.52 6.43
C LEU A 296 6.82 7.54 5.30
N ASP A 297 7.91 8.27 5.09
CA ASP A 297 7.93 9.47 4.24
C ASP A 297 8.27 9.15 2.78
N LEU A 298 7.80 10.02 1.89
CA LEU A 298 8.27 10.05 0.51
C LEU A 298 9.63 10.75 0.46
N CYS A 299 10.58 10.17 -0.29
CA CYS A 299 11.80 10.90 -0.61
C CYS A 299 11.48 12.11 -1.51
N PRO A 300 12.38 13.11 -1.62
CA PRO A 300 12.14 14.32 -2.41
C PRO A 300 11.70 14.06 -3.86
N ILE A 301 12.25 13.02 -4.50
CA ILE A 301 11.90 12.65 -5.88
C ILE A 301 10.45 12.15 -5.97
N CYS A 302 9.95 11.43 -4.97
CA CYS A 302 8.53 11.04 -4.93
C CYS A 302 7.63 12.17 -4.43
N LEU A 303 8.13 13.02 -3.54
CA LEU A 303 7.37 14.15 -3.00
C LEU A 303 7.09 15.20 -4.08
N CYS A 304 8.05 15.52 -4.96
CA CYS A 304 7.85 16.48 -6.05
C CYS A 304 6.81 16.04 -7.10
N LYS A 305 6.43 14.76 -7.10
CA LYS A 305 5.45 14.17 -8.01
C LYS A 305 4.00 14.32 -7.52
N LEU A 306 3.79 14.65 -6.24
CA LEU A 306 2.46 14.89 -5.66
C LEU A 306 2.08 16.37 -5.78
#